data_AF-A0A250KY49-F1
#
_entry.id   AF-A0A250KY49-F1
#
_cell.length_a   1.000
_cell.length_b   1.000
_cell.length_c   1.000
_cell.angle_alpha   90.00
_cell.angle_beta   90.00
_cell.angle_gamma   90.00
#
_symmetry.space_group_name_H-M   'P 1'
#
loop_
_entity.id
_entity.type
_entity.pdbx_description
1 polymer ?
#
loop_
_entity_poly.entity_id
_entity_poly.type
_entity_poly.pdbx_seq_one_letter_code
_entity_poly.pdbx_strand_id
1 'polypeptide(L)'
;MELEVVASPDASEIETIVEGLVSHAFSAGIESRNAQPLFVLGRADDGELIAGLSAMTMWGWLHIKELWVSETWRGGWFGYPVDR
;
A
#
# COMPACT_ATOMS: atom_id res chain seq x y z
N MET A 1 4.87 10.74 34.56
CA MET A 1 4.61 10.36 33.16
C MET A 1 5.76 9.47 32.74
N GLU A 2 5.45 8.26 32.33
CA GLU A 2 6.41 7.24 31.90
C GLU A 2 6.07 6.83 30.47
N LEU A 3 7.08 6.53 29.65
CA LEU A 3 6.93 6.10 28.27
C LEU A 3 7.49 4.68 28.15
N GLU A 4 6.73 3.79 27.52
CA GLU A 4 7.08 2.39 27.32
C GLU A 4 7.21 2.08 25.83
N VAL A 5 8.17 1.20 25.49
CA VAL A 5 8.30 0.65 24.14
C VAL A 5 7.73 -0.75 24.12
N VAL A 6 6.59 -0.93 23.46
CA VAL A 6 5.86 -2.20 23.39
C VAL A 6 6.02 -2.80 21.99
N ALA A 7 6.51 -4.04 21.89
CA ALA A 7 6.71 -4.71 20.61
C ALA A 7 5.40 -5.25 19.99
N SER A 8 4.44 -5.61 20.84
CA SER A 8 3.14 -6.19 20.46
C SER A 8 2.04 -5.60 21.35
N PRO A 9 1.60 -4.36 21.09
CA PRO A 9 0.47 -3.77 21.81
C PRO A 9 -0.82 -4.56 21.52
N ASP A 10 -1.80 -4.43 22.40
CA ASP A 10 -3.10 -5.04 22.15
C ASP A 10 -3.90 -4.24 21.09
N ALA A 11 -4.91 -4.88 20.51
CA ALA A 11 -5.71 -4.26 19.45
C ALA A 11 -6.46 -2.99 19.93
N SER A 12 -6.84 -2.93 21.20
CA SER A 12 -7.61 -1.81 21.77
C SER A 12 -6.73 -0.58 22.01
N GLU A 13 -5.47 -0.78 22.39
CA GLU A 13 -4.46 0.29 22.47
C GLU A 13 -4.21 0.90 21.08
N ILE A 14 -4.06 0.05 20.06
CA ILE A 14 -3.91 0.49 18.67
C ILE A 14 -5.14 1.27 18.21
N GLU A 15 -6.35 0.75 18.46
CA GLU A 15 -7.61 1.40 18.10
C GLU A 15 -7.73 2.78 18.75
N THR A 16 -7.46 2.88 20.06
CA THR A 16 -7.50 4.15 20.80
C THR A 16 -6.57 5.20 20.17
N ILE A 17 -5.36 4.81 19.79
CA ILE A 17 -4.39 5.70 19.13
C ILE A 17 -4.92 6.16 17.77
N VAL A 18 -5.45 5.24 16.96
CA VAL A 18 -5.98 5.53 15.63
C VAL A 18 -7.20 6.46 15.71
N GLU A 19 -8.14 6.17 16.61
CA GLU A 19 -9.33 6.98 16.83
C GLU A 19 -8.99 8.39 17.29
N GLY A 20 -8.06 8.55 18.24
CA GLY A 20 -7.59 9.85 18.70
C GLY A 20 -7.01 10.69 17.54
N LEU A 21 -6.19 10.07 16.69
CA LEU A 21 -5.62 10.72 15.51
C LEU A 21 -6.71 11.14 14.50
N VAL A 22 -7.65 10.25 14.20
CA VAL A 22 -8.74 10.52 13.24
C VAL A 22 -9.68 11.60 13.76
N SER A 23 -10.04 11.56 15.03
CA SER A 23 -10.90 12.54 15.69
C SER A 23 -10.26 13.94 15.68
N HIS A 24 -8.96 14.03 15.97
CA HIS A 24 -8.23 15.29 15.87
C HIS A 24 -8.21 15.83 14.44
N ALA A 25 -7.90 14.99 13.44
CA ALA A 25 -7.87 15.40 12.03
C ALA A 25 -9.24 15.90 11.56
N PHE A 26 -10.31 15.21 11.94
CA PHE A 26 -11.68 15.64 11.66
C PHE A 26 -11.99 17.00 12.29
N SER A 27 -11.63 17.19 13.56
CA SER A 27 -11.81 18.46 14.28
C SER A 27 -11.00 19.62 13.67
N ALA A 28 -9.87 19.31 13.03
CA ALA A 28 -9.04 20.27 12.29
C ALA A 28 -9.56 20.55 10.85
N GLY A 29 -10.69 19.98 10.45
CA GLY A 29 -11.27 20.18 9.12
C GLY A 29 -10.58 19.41 8.00
N ILE A 30 -9.77 18.41 8.32
CA ILE A 30 -9.14 17.54 7.32
C ILE A 30 -10.19 16.58 6.77
N GLU A 31 -10.28 16.52 5.45
CA GLU A 31 -11.19 15.61 4.77
C GLU A 31 -10.85 14.14 5.05
N SER A 32 -11.89 13.29 4.95
CA SER A 32 -11.71 11.84 4.99
C SER A 32 -10.62 11.39 4.03
N ARG A 33 -9.81 10.41 4.48
CA ARG A 33 -8.77 9.77 3.66
C ARG A 33 -9.32 9.31 2.31
N ASN A 34 -10.57 8.84 2.28
CA ASN A 34 -11.20 8.23 1.10
C ASN A 34 -10.26 7.20 0.45
N ALA A 35 -9.56 6.43 1.29
CA ALA A 35 -8.52 5.51 0.86
C ALA A 35 -9.16 4.38 0.05
N GLN A 36 -8.66 4.13 -1.16
CA GLN A 36 -9.11 3.03 -2.02
C GLN A 36 -7.92 2.18 -2.43
N PRO A 37 -7.92 0.86 -2.15
CA PRO A 37 -6.89 -0.04 -2.66
C PRO A 37 -6.86 -0.04 -4.20
N LEU A 38 -5.66 -0.11 -4.76
CA LEU A 38 -5.43 -0.21 -6.20
C LEU A 38 -4.42 -1.32 -6.46
N PHE A 39 -4.78 -2.25 -7.34
CA PHE A 39 -3.90 -3.34 -7.77
C PHE A 39 -3.81 -3.34 -9.29
N VAL A 40 -2.58 -3.41 -9.81
CA VAL A 40 -2.31 -3.64 -11.23
C VAL A 40 -1.51 -4.93 -11.34
N LEU A 41 -2.00 -5.87 -12.14
CA LEU A 41 -1.41 -7.20 -12.28
C LEU A 41 -0.95 -7.41 -13.72
N GLY A 42 0.33 -7.71 -13.91
CA GLY A 42 0.88 -8.12 -15.20
C GLY A 42 0.94 -9.64 -15.26
N ARG A 43 0.30 -10.23 -16.27
CA ARG A 43 0.29 -11.69 -16.49
C ARG A 43 0.85 -12.05 -17.86
N ALA A 44 1.56 -13.17 -17.95
CA ALA A 44 1.97 -13.76 -19.21
C ALA A 44 0.77 -14.42 -19.92
N ASP A 45 0.98 -14.88 -21.16
CA ASP A 45 -0.07 -15.51 -21.98
C ASP A 45 -0.66 -16.79 -21.37
N ASP A 46 0.13 -17.49 -20.56
CA ASP A 46 -0.31 -18.67 -19.80
C ASP A 46 -1.03 -18.33 -18.48
N GLY A 47 -1.14 -17.04 -18.14
CA GLY A 47 -1.76 -16.53 -16.93
C GLY A 47 -0.84 -16.36 -15.71
N GLU A 48 0.44 -16.73 -15.82
CA GLU A 48 1.43 -16.56 -14.75
C GLU A 48 1.53 -15.08 -14.34
N LEU A 49 1.57 -14.79 -13.03
CA LEU A 49 1.79 -13.44 -12.53
C LEU A 49 3.28 -13.07 -12.64
N ILE A 50 3.60 -12.16 -13.55
CA ILE A 50 4.99 -11.75 -13.86
C ILE A 50 5.34 -10.36 -13.33
N ALA A 51 4.34 -9.56 -12.95
CA ALA A 51 4.56 -8.30 -12.24
C ALA A 51 3.31 -7.88 -11.47
N GLY A 52 3.50 -6.94 -10.53
CA GLY A 52 2.38 -6.34 -9.84
C GLY A 52 2.71 -4.99 -9.20
N LEU A 53 1.67 -4.18 -9.03
CA LEU A 53 1.66 -2.98 -8.21
C LEU A 53 0.54 -3.11 -7.18
N SER A 54 0.89 -2.90 -5.93
CA SER A 54 -0.01 -2.80 -4.78
C SER A 54 0.08 -1.37 -4.27
N ALA A 55 -1.04 -0.67 -4.32
CA ALA A 55 -1.11 0.75 -4.05
C ALA A 55 -2.43 1.13 -3.39
N MET A 56 -2.58 2.40 -3.06
CA MET A 56 -3.86 2.99 -2.74
C MET A 56 -3.94 4.43 -3.23
N THR A 57 -5.14 4.91 -3.53
CA THR A 57 -5.40 6.34 -3.66
C THR A 57 -5.91 6.89 -2.33
N MET A 58 -5.43 8.06 -1.89
CA MET A 58 -5.85 8.72 -0.67
C MET A 58 -5.68 10.24 -0.81
N TRP A 59 -6.67 11.04 -0.42
CA TRP A 59 -6.66 12.51 -0.56
C TRP A 59 -6.32 13.02 -1.98
N GLY A 60 -6.72 12.27 -3.01
CA GLY A 60 -6.40 12.60 -4.41
C GLY A 60 -4.99 12.23 -4.86
N TRP A 61 -4.18 11.60 -4.00
CA TRP A 61 -2.82 11.14 -4.31
C TRP A 61 -2.76 9.63 -4.48
N LEU A 62 -1.81 9.16 -5.29
CA LEU A 62 -1.45 7.74 -5.40
C LEU A 62 -0.27 7.42 -4.48
N HIS A 63 -0.45 6.44 -3.59
CA HIS A 63 0.61 5.87 -2.77
C HIS A 63 0.90 4.43 -3.21
N ILE A 64 2.10 4.20 -3.76
CA ILE A 64 2.58 2.87 -4.16
C ILE A 64 3.24 2.21 -2.97
N LYS A 65 2.74 1.04 -2.54
CA LYS A 65 3.31 0.25 -1.44
C LYS A 65 4.37 -0.70 -1.95
N GLU A 66 4.01 -1.51 -2.93
CA GLU A 66 4.89 -2.49 -3.55
C GLU A 66 4.82 -2.35 -5.07
N LEU A 67 5.98 -2.45 -5.71
CA LEU A 67 6.12 -2.64 -7.15
C LEU A 67 7.12 -3.78 -7.36
N TRP A 68 6.73 -4.78 -8.13
CA TRP A 68 7.54 -5.96 -8.36
C TRP A 68 7.42 -6.43 -9.81
N VAL A 69 8.53 -6.94 -10.32
CA VAL A 69 8.63 -7.63 -11.61
C VAL A 69 9.47 -8.88 -11.39
N SER A 70 9.01 -10.02 -11.91
CA SER A 70 9.77 -11.28 -11.90
C SER A 70 11.08 -11.10 -12.67
N GLU A 71 12.12 -11.81 -12.25
CA GLU A 71 13.48 -11.52 -12.67
C GLU A 71 13.68 -11.60 -14.20
N THR A 72 13.08 -12.61 -14.85
CA THR A 72 13.14 -12.84 -16.30
C THR A 72 12.48 -11.73 -17.14
N TRP A 73 11.60 -10.92 -16.53
CA TRP A 73 10.86 -9.86 -17.21
C TRP A 73 11.39 -8.46 -16.90
N ARG A 74 12.43 -8.33 -16.07
CA ARG A 74 13.03 -7.03 -15.73
C ARG A 74 13.79 -6.44 -16.91
N GLY A 75 13.66 -5.13 -17.11
CA GLY A 75 14.28 -4.41 -18.23
C GLY A 75 13.56 -4.59 -19.57
N GLY A 76 12.57 -5.49 -19.61
CA GLY A 76 11.70 -5.71 -20.76
C GLY A 76 10.49 -4.78 -20.72
N TRP A 77 9.69 -4.83 -21.78
CA TRP A 77 8.39 -4.20 -21.82
C TRP A 77 7.35 -5.26 -21.51
N PHE A 78 6.23 -4.91 -20.88
CA PHE A 78 5.16 -5.88 -20.64
C PHE A 78 4.72 -6.53 -21.95
N GLY A 79 4.95 -7.85 -22.08
CA GLY A 79 4.75 -8.63 -23.31
C GLY A 79 6.03 -9.04 -24.06
N TYR A 80 7.21 -8.59 -23.64
CA TYR A 80 8.50 -8.98 -24.21
C TYR A 80 9.52 -9.26 -23.09
N PRO A 81 9.79 -10.54 -22.78
CA PRO A 81 10.87 -10.89 -21.86
C PRO A 81 12.22 -10.45 -22.44
N VAL A 82 13.18 -10.16 -21.56
CA VAL A 82 14.54 -9.82 -22.00
C VAL A 82 15.30 -11.13 -22.21
N ASP A 83 15.16 -11.72 -23.39
CA ASP A 83 16.12 -12.72 -23.84
C ASP A 83 17.46 -12.02 -24.17
N ARG A 84 18.54 -12.56 -23.59
CA ARG A 84 19.93 -12.18 -23.85
C ARG A 84 20.42 -12.72 -25.19
#